data_AF-A0A2D4HLJ0-F1
#
_entry.id   AF-A0A2D4HLJ0-F1
#
_cell.length_a   1.000
_cell.length_b   1.000
_cell.length_c   1.000
_cell.angle_alpha   90.00
_cell.angle_beta   90.00
_cell.angle_gamma   90.00
#
_symmetry.space_group_name_H-M   'P 1'
#
loop_
_entity.id
_entity.type
_entity.pdbx_description
1 polymer ?
#
loop_
_entity_poly.entity_id
_entity_poly.type
_entity_poly.pdbx_seq_one_letter_code
_entity_poly.pdbx_strand_id
1 'polypeptide(L)'
;ILYWATNSSVRISEETVCAFPRSLQGTSFRNLKENQLICADPLELPLFELIPSQKQVVFHGDRLPFQCTATYLDTTTQVHWYHDGRLVETDEKRGMFVEETIIHDCCLITRELILPSIDNDATGMWECVVSNSYGSISKQVEIVVLETAAPYCPAERIINN
;
A
#
# COMPACT_ATOMS: atom_id res chain seq x y z
N ILE A 1 2.82 14.91 -26.53
CA ILE A 1 4.04 14.48 -25.81
C ILE A 1 5.33 15.01 -26.46
N LEU A 2 5.63 14.70 -27.73
CA LEU A 2 6.81 15.29 -28.41
C LEU A 2 6.79 16.84 -28.39
N TYR A 3 5.60 17.44 -28.50
CA TYR A 3 5.41 18.89 -28.39
C TYR A 3 5.80 19.47 -27.01
N TRP A 4 5.50 18.75 -25.92
CA TRP A 4 5.96 19.14 -24.57
C TRP A 4 7.48 19.05 -24.48
N ALA A 5 8.07 17.96 -24.96
CA ALA A 5 9.52 17.75 -24.88
C ALA A 5 10.27 18.84 -25.64
N THR A 6 9.78 19.25 -26.82
CA THR A 6 10.34 20.36 -27.59
C THR A 6 10.17 21.70 -26.87
N ASN A 7 9.00 21.96 -26.25
CA ASN A 7 8.73 23.24 -25.59
C ASN A 7 9.51 23.38 -24.26
N SER A 8 9.77 22.26 -23.58
CA SER A 8 10.53 22.20 -22.33
C SER A 8 12.02 21.94 -22.53
N SER A 9 12.51 21.90 -23.78
CA SER A 9 13.91 21.62 -24.13
C SER A 9 14.46 20.30 -23.55
N VAL A 10 13.60 19.28 -23.43
CA VAL A 10 13.95 17.96 -22.90
C VAL A 10 14.38 17.04 -24.05
N ARG A 11 15.57 16.44 -23.94
CA ARG A 11 16.04 15.41 -24.87
C ARG A 11 15.66 14.02 -24.36
N ILE A 12 14.86 13.30 -25.15
CA ILE A 12 14.45 11.92 -24.85
C ILE A 12 15.35 10.98 -25.65
N SER A 13 16.06 10.09 -24.95
CA SER A 13 16.98 9.14 -25.57
C SER A 13 16.24 8.16 -26.50
N GLU A 14 16.94 7.63 -27.50
CA GLU A 14 16.41 6.57 -28.37
C GLU A 14 16.15 5.27 -27.59
N GLU A 15 16.90 5.02 -26.51
CA GLU A 15 16.71 3.85 -25.64
C GLU A 15 15.62 4.02 -24.56
N THR A 16 14.89 5.14 -24.53
CA THR A 16 13.82 5.34 -23.55
C THR A 16 12.65 4.38 -23.84
N VAL A 17 12.34 3.54 -22.85
CA VAL A 17 11.25 2.56 -22.89
C VAL A 17 10.28 2.78 -21.74
N CYS A 18 9.03 2.34 -21.90
CA CYS A 18 8.05 2.34 -20.81
C CYS A 18 8.45 1.33 -19.74
N ALA A 19 8.51 1.77 -18.49
CA ALA A 19 8.60 0.89 -17.33
C ALA A 19 7.21 0.37 -16.92
N PHE A 20 6.20 1.25 -16.98
CA PHE A 20 4.79 1.00 -16.66
C PHE A 20 3.90 1.78 -17.66
N PRO A 21 2.63 1.39 -17.85
CA PRO A 21 1.96 0.19 -17.29
C PRO A 21 2.50 -1.11 -17.90
N ARG A 22 2.16 -2.26 -17.29
CA ARG A 22 2.56 -3.61 -17.72
C ARG A 22 2.24 -3.89 -19.19
N SER A 23 1.13 -3.34 -19.69
CA SER A 23 0.71 -3.49 -21.09
C SER A 23 1.66 -2.84 -22.11
N LEU A 24 2.45 -1.85 -21.68
CA LEU A 24 3.41 -1.12 -22.52
C LEU A 24 4.86 -1.39 -22.10
N GLN A 25 5.10 -2.19 -21.06
CA GLN A 25 6.43 -2.41 -20.51
C GLN A 25 7.44 -2.86 -21.58
N GLY A 26 8.59 -2.20 -21.63
CA GLY A 26 9.66 -2.45 -22.60
C GLY A 26 9.41 -1.88 -24.01
N THR A 27 8.23 -1.30 -24.26
CA THR A 27 7.94 -0.64 -25.53
C THR A 27 8.73 0.66 -25.63
N SER A 28 9.38 0.90 -26.77
CA SER A 28 10.05 2.17 -27.04
C SER A 28 9.05 3.32 -27.00
N PHE A 29 9.40 4.37 -26.26
CA PHE A 29 8.57 5.56 -26.11
C PHE A 29 8.22 6.23 -27.44
N ARG A 30 9.13 6.18 -28.41
CA ARG A 30 8.94 6.76 -29.75
C ARG A 30 7.92 6.01 -30.60
N ASN A 31 7.67 4.75 -30.29
CA ASN A 31 6.73 3.90 -30.99
C ASN A 31 5.31 3.93 -30.39
N LEU A 32 5.13 4.66 -29.28
CA LEU A 32 3.83 4.79 -28.63
C LEU A 32 2.87 5.60 -29.49
N LYS A 33 1.63 5.14 -29.55
CA LYS A 33 0.51 5.83 -30.19
C LYS A 33 -0.25 6.66 -29.15
N GLU A 34 -0.91 7.72 -29.61
CA GLU A 34 -1.68 8.61 -28.75
C GLU A 34 -2.78 7.88 -27.97
N ASN A 35 -3.43 6.90 -28.59
CA ASN A 35 -4.45 6.07 -27.94
C ASN A 35 -3.90 5.07 -26.90
N GLN A 36 -2.58 5.00 -26.71
CA GLN A 36 -1.93 4.20 -25.67
C GLN A 36 -1.52 5.06 -24.46
N LEU A 37 -1.70 6.39 -24.54
CA LEU A 37 -1.29 7.36 -23.53
C LEU A 37 -2.52 7.90 -22.79
N ILE A 38 -3.25 6.99 -22.14
CA ILE A 38 -4.54 7.28 -21.49
C ILE A 38 -4.40 7.16 -19.97
N CYS A 39 -4.97 8.11 -19.22
CA CYS A 39 -4.97 8.13 -17.76
C CYS A 39 -6.29 7.58 -17.17
N ALA A 40 -6.75 6.40 -17.64
CA ALA A 40 -8.02 5.81 -17.23
C ALA A 40 -7.88 4.43 -16.56
N ASP A 41 -6.71 3.81 -16.66
CA ASP A 41 -6.44 2.49 -16.10
C ASP A 41 -6.09 2.57 -14.61
N PRO A 42 -6.26 1.46 -13.85
CA PRO A 42 -5.86 1.41 -12.45
C PRO A 42 -4.38 1.78 -12.26
N LEU A 43 -4.08 2.45 -11.15
CA LEU A 43 -2.72 2.86 -10.82
C LEU A 43 -1.82 1.63 -10.65
N GLU A 44 -0.76 1.51 -11.46
CA GLU A 44 0.25 0.47 -11.33
C GLU A 44 1.53 1.03 -10.73
N LEU A 45 1.99 0.41 -9.63
CA LEU A 45 3.21 0.81 -8.93
C LEU A 45 4.27 -0.30 -9.01
N PRO A 46 5.54 0.04 -9.31
CA PRO A 46 6.64 -0.93 -9.26
C PRO A 46 6.80 -1.57 -7.88
N LEU A 47 6.67 -0.77 -6.82
CA LEU A 47 6.65 -1.22 -5.44
C LEU A 47 5.34 -0.81 -4.79
N PHE A 48 4.68 -1.77 -4.17
CA PHE A 48 3.59 -1.53 -3.24
C PHE A 48 3.55 -2.67 -2.25
N GLU A 49 3.90 -2.41 -1.00
CA GLU A 49 4.05 -3.39 0.07
C GLU A 49 3.22 -2.97 1.29
N LEU A 50 2.57 -3.96 1.90
CA LEU A 50 1.82 -3.85 3.12
C LEU A 50 2.38 -4.86 4.10
N ILE A 51 2.79 -4.42 5.28
CA ILE A 51 3.25 -5.26 6.38
C ILE A 51 2.31 -5.01 7.56
N PRO A 52 1.73 -6.05 8.18
CA PRO A 52 1.77 -7.46 7.75
C PRO A 52 1.02 -7.69 6.42
N SER A 53 1.52 -8.59 5.59
CA SER A 53 0.95 -8.90 4.25
C SER A 53 0.00 -10.09 4.24
N GLN A 54 -0.13 -10.80 5.36
CA GLN A 54 -0.93 -12.00 5.51
C GLN A 54 -1.81 -11.88 6.73
N LYS A 55 -2.90 -12.65 6.77
CA LYS A 55 -3.82 -12.72 7.91
C LYS A 55 -3.06 -12.87 9.22
N GLN A 56 -3.33 -11.99 10.19
CA GLN A 56 -2.76 -12.08 11.53
C GLN A 56 -3.80 -12.53 12.53
N VAL A 57 -3.35 -13.36 13.47
CA VAL A 57 -4.10 -13.70 14.68
C VAL A 57 -3.29 -13.15 15.84
N VAL A 58 -3.88 -12.21 16.58
CA VAL A 58 -3.23 -11.49 17.69
C VAL A 58 -4.12 -11.58 18.93
N PHE A 59 -3.56 -11.25 20.09
CA PHE A 59 -4.29 -11.27 21.35
C PHE A 59 -4.63 -9.86 21.80
N HIS A 60 -5.71 -9.72 22.56
CA HIS A 60 -6.06 -8.47 23.22
C HIS A 60 -4.86 -7.93 24.03
N GLY A 61 -4.53 -6.67 23.82
CA GLY A 61 -3.38 -5.98 24.44
C GLY A 61 -2.08 -6.08 23.65
N ASP A 62 -2.03 -6.86 22.57
CA ASP A 62 -0.86 -6.89 21.70
C ASP A 62 -0.61 -5.53 21.03
N ARG A 63 0.68 -5.23 20.81
CA ARG A 63 1.10 -4.12 19.97
C ARG A 63 1.23 -4.60 18.53
N LEU A 64 0.49 -3.99 17.62
CA LEU A 64 0.51 -4.32 16.20
C LEU A 64 0.85 -3.09 15.34
N PRO A 65 2.07 -3.04 14.76
CA PRO A 65 2.42 -2.05 13.75
C PRO A 65 2.01 -2.52 12.35
N PHE A 66 1.48 -1.58 11.57
CA PHE A 66 1.31 -1.70 10.14
C PHE A 66 2.26 -0.73 9.44
N GLN A 67 2.83 -1.16 8.34
CA GLN A 67 3.66 -0.36 7.47
C GLN A 67 3.19 -0.51 6.04
N CYS A 68 2.97 0.62 5.38
CA CYS A 68 2.64 0.66 3.96
C CYS A 68 3.73 1.43 3.23
N THR A 69 4.42 0.76 2.30
CA THR A 69 5.50 1.35 1.50
C THR A 69 5.17 1.20 0.01
N ALA A 70 5.24 2.30 -0.74
CA ALA A 70 4.90 2.31 -2.16
C ALA A 70 5.85 3.20 -2.97
N THR A 71 5.84 3.04 -4.29
CA THR A 71 6.53 3.96 -5.19
C THR A 71 5.91 5.35 -5.11
N TYR A 72 6.73 6.37 -4.87
CA TYR A 72 6.36 7.77 -4.92
C TYR A 72 6.49 8.29 -6.35
N LEU A 73 5.37 8.69 -6.97
CA LEU A 73 5.34 9.13 -8.36
C LEU A 73 5.41 10.65 -8.51
N ASP A 74 4.67 11.38 -7.67
CA ASP A 74 4.61 12.84 -7.67
C ASP A 74 4.09 13.40 -6.34
N THR A 75 4.03 14.72 -6.23
CA THR A 75 3.55 15.45 -5.04
C THR A 75 2.07 15.25 -4.72
N THR A 76 1.30 14.64 -5.62
CA THR A 76 -0.11 14.29 -5.38
C THR A 76 -0.26 12.90 -4.77
N THR A 77 0.84 12.12 -4.68
CA THR A 77 0.84 10.77 -4.12
C THR A 77 0.63 10.81 -2.61
N GLN A 78 -0.41 10.13 -2.15
CA GLN A 78 -0.82 10.03 -0.74
C GLN A 78 -1.06 8.58 -0.34
N VAL A 79 -0.87 8.30 0.95
CA VAL A 79 -1.11 6.99 1.56
C VAL A 79 -2.13 7.15 2.68
N HIS A 80 -3.20 6.37 2.66
CA HIS A 80 -4.30 6.41 3.64
C HIS A 80 -4.57 5.03 4.22
N TRP A 81 -4.98 4.98 5.48
CA TRP A 81 -5.36 3.76 6.17
C TRP A 81 -6.87 3.67 6.34
N TYR A 82 -7.42 2.48 6.15
CA TYR A 82 -8.82 2.18 6.36
C TYR A 82 -8.98 0.92 7.23
N HIS A 83 -10.02 0.91 8.06
CA HIS A 83 -10.47 -0.25 8.83
C HIS A 83 -11.95 -0.47 8.55
N ASP A 84 -12.28 -1.64 8.00
CA ASP A 84 -13.63 -2.00 7.54
C ASP A 84 -14.30 -0.90 6.67
N GLY A 85 -13.49 -0.33 5.76
CA GLY A 85 -13.92 0.72 4.83
C GLY A 85 -14.05 2.13 5.44
N ARG A 86 -13.65 2.32 6.70
CA ARG A 86 -13.65 3.64 7.36
C ARG A 86 -12.24 4.20 7.45
N LEU A 87 -12.09 5.49 7.13
CA LEU A 87 -10.80 6.18 7.22
C LEU A 87 -10.30 6.13 8.66
N VAL A 88 -9.02 5.78 8.80
CA VAL A 88 -8.31 5.72 10.07
C VAL A 88 -7.40 6.95 10.18
N GLU A 89 -7.61 7.71 11.24
CA GLU A 89 -6.76 8.83 11.67
C GLU A 89 -6.25 8.56 13.09
N THR A 90 -5.26 9.32 13.53
CA THR A 90 -4.75 9.23 14.91
C THR A 90 -5.88 9.49 15.91
N ASP A 91 -6.09 8.53 16.82
CA ASP A 91 -7.05 8.60 17.92
C ASP A 91 -6.34 8.22 19.22
N GLU A 92 -5.92 9.23 19.98
CA GLU A 92 -5.22 9.03 21.26
C GLU A 92 -6.07 8.29 22.30
N LYS A 93 -7.41 8.41 22.24
CA LYS A 93 -8.29 7.78 23.23
C LYS A 93 -8.39 6.27 23.01
N ARG A 94 -8.35 5.85 21.75
CA ARG A 94 -8.30 4.44 21.35
C ARG A 94 -6.88 3.89 21.29
N GLY A 95 -5.88 4.74 21.52
CA GLY A 95 -4.47 4.37 21.38
C GLY A 95 -4.18 3.96 19.95
N MET A 96 -4.53 4.78 18.96
CA MET A 96 -4.26 4.50 17.56
C MET A 96 -3.44 5.65 16.98
N PHE A 97 -2.28 5.34 16.40
CA PHE A 97 -1.33 6.36 15.95
C PHE A 97 -1.03 6.16 14.47
N VAL A 98 -1.46 7.10 13.64
CA VAL A 98 -1.08 7.17 12.23
C VAL A 98 0.10 8.13 12.12
N GLU A 99 1.25 7.60 11.76
CA GLU A 99 2.47 8.37 11.62
C GLU A 99 2.41 9.30 10.39
N GLU A 100 3.23 10.34 10.43
CA GLU A 100 3.44 11.19 9.26
C GLU A 100 4.07 10.39 8.12
N THR A 101 3.74 10.79 6.91
CA THR A 101 4.30 10.18 5.70
C THR A 101 5.79 10.49 5.57
N ILE A 102 6.60 9.47 5.32
CA ILE A 102 8.04 9.59 5.06
C ILE A 102 8.30 9.33 3.58
N ILE A 103 9.05 10.23 2.93
CA ILE A 103 9.52 10.05 1.54
C ILE A 103 11.00 9.66 1.59
N HIS A 104 11.33 8.48 1.06
CA HIS A 104 12.69 7.96 1.00
C HIS A 104 13.27 8.14 -0.41
N ASP A 105 14.46 8.74 -0.47
CA ASP A 105 15.28 8.87 -1.69
C ASP A 105 14.53 9.40 -2.92
N CYS A 106 13.48 10.20 -2.72
CA CYS A 106 12.55 10.72 -3.74
C CYS A 106 11.82 9.64 -4.57
N CYS A 107 11.89 8.37 -4.20
CA CYS A 107 11.36 7.25 -4.99
C CYS A 107 10.30 6.44 -4.25
N LEU A 108 10.31 6.47 -2.92
CA LEU A 108 9.40 5.68 -2.09
C LEU A 108 8.67 6.58 -1.09
N ILE A 109 7.44 6.18 -0.78
CA ILE A 109 6.59 6.79 0.23
C ILE A 109 6.19 5.71 1.23
N THR A 110 6.39 5.98 2.52
CA THR A 110 6.04 5.08 3.62
C THR A 110 5.11 5.79 4.59
N ARG A 111 4.06 5.11 5.05
CA ARG A 111 3.22 5.58 6.14
C ARG A 111 2.92 4.41 7.08
N GLU A 112 3.09 4.66 8.37
CA GLU A 112 2.88 3.65 9.41
C GLU A 112 1.59 3.92 10.18
N LEU A 113 1.00 2.84 10.68
CA LEU A 113 -0.12 2.86 11.62
C LEU A 113 0.27 1.95 12.79
N ILE A 114 0.17 2.44 14.01
CA ILE A 114 0.56 1.70 15.20
C ILE A 114 -0.67 1.56 16.10
N LEU A 115 -1.01 0.31 16.43
CA LEU A 115 -1.94 -0.06 17.49
C LEU A 115 -1.10 -0.52 18.70
N PRO A 116 -0.83 0.32 19.72
CA PRO A 116 0.03 -0.04 20.84
C PRO A 116 -0.60 -1.04 21.81
N SER A 117 -1.93 -1.12 21.87
CA SER A 117 -2.69 -2.08 22.67
C SER A 117 -4.00 -2.37 21.96
N ILE A 118 -4.07 -3.50 21.26
CA ILE A 118 -5.22 -3.85 20.44
C ILE A 118 -6.41 -4.32 21.29
N ASP A 119 -7.62 -3.94 20.88
CA ASP A 119 -8.89 -4.39 21.47
C ASP A 119 -9.70 -5.21 20.43
N ASN A 120 -10.75 -5.90 20.88
CA ASN A 120 -11.58 -6.80 20.08
C ASN A 120 -12.20 -6.11 18.86
N ASP A 121 -12.45 -4.80 18.93
CA ASP A 121 -13.02 -3.99 17.85
C ASP A 121 -12.05 -3.76 16.68
N ALA A 122 -10.76 -4.04 16.85
CA ALA A 122 -9.76 -4.01 15.77
C ALA A 122 -9.81 -5.24 14.84
N THR A 123 -10.61 -6.26 15.19
CA THR A 123 -10.88 -7.38 14.30
C THR A 123 -11.55 -6.88 13.03
N GLY A 124 -11.04 -7.29 11.86
CA GLY A 124 -11.60 -6.88 10.57
C GLY A 124 -10.55 -6.71 9.49
N MET A 125 -10.94 -6.02 8.42
CA MET A 125 -10.08 -5.76 7.26
C MET A 125 -9.38 -4.42 7.43
N TRP A 126 -8.05 -4.46 7.43
CA TRP A 126 -7.19 -3.28 7.42
C TRP A 126 -6.64 -3.08 6.02
N GLU A 127 -6.79 -1.89 5.49
CA GLU A 127 -6.44 -1.56 4.11
C GLU A 127 -5.51 -0.34 4.07
N CYS A 128 -4.43 -0.47 3.32
CA CYS A 128 -3.64 0.67 2.86
C CYS A 128 -4.08 1.04 1.45
N VAL A 129 -4.45 2.31 1.25
CA VAL A 129 -4.80 2.88 -0.05
C VAL A 129 -3.73 3.88 -0.45
N VAL A 130 -3.14 3.69 -1.62
CA VAL A 130 -2.23 4.64 -2.26
C VAL A 130 -2.97 5.32 -3.40
N SER A 131 -2.98 6.65 -3.42
CA SER A 131 -3.71 7.43 -4.43
C SER A 131 -2.88 8.61 -4.92
N ASN A 132 -3.05 8.96 -6.19
CA ASN A 132 -2.50 10.19 -6.79
C ASN A 132 -3.50 10.77 -7.80
N SER A 133 -3.10 11.81 -8.53
CA SER A 133 -3.93 12.44 -9.55
C SER A 133 -4.35 11.54 -10.72
N TYR A 134 -3.72 10.37 -10.88
CA TYR A 134 -3.98 9.42 -11.97
C TYR A 134 -4.82 8.20 -11.55
N GLY A 135 -4.98 7.95 -10.25
CA GLY A 135 -5.79 6.84 -9.76
C GLY A 135 -5.46 6.42 -8.33
N SER A 136 -6.00 5.26 -7.94
CA SER A 136 -5.74 4.65 -6.65
C SER A 136 -5.58 3.14 -6.76
N ILE A 137 -4.83 2.57 -5.81
CA ILE A 137 -4.65 1.13 -5.64
C ILE A 137 -4.58 0.82 -4.15
N SER A 138 -5.04 -0.36 -3.74
CA SER A 138 -5.03 -0.76 -2.33
C SER A 138 -4.49 -2.17 -2.09
N LYS A 139 -4.05 -2.40 -0.86
CA LYS A 139 -3.71 -3.72 -0.31
C LYS A 139 -4.38 -3.85 1.04
N GLN A 140 -4.86 -5.05 1.34
CA GLN A 140 -5.61 -5.32 2.56
C GLN A 140 -5.09 -6.56 3.28
N VAL A 141 -5.25 -6.57 4.60
CA VAL A 141 -4.92 -7.68 5.49
C VAL A 141 -6.03 -7.85 6.52
N GLU A 142 -6.39 -9.11 6.81
CA GLU A 142 -7.37 -9.44 7.84
C GLU A 142 -6.66 -9.61 9.18
N ILE A 143 -7.19 -8.97 10.23
CA ILE A 143 -6.73 -9.13 11.61
C ILE A 143 -7.83 -9.79 12.42
N VAL A 144 -7.47 -10.80 13.21
CA VAL A 144 -8.36 -11.47 14.16
C VAL A 144 -7.79 -11.31 15.56
N VAL A 145 -8.55 -10.70 16.46
CA VAL A 145 -8.17 -10.51 17.86
C VAL A 145 -8.81 -11.61 18.71
N LEU A 146 -8.00 -12.29 19.51
CA LEU A 146 -8.43 -13.30 20.47
C LEU A 146 -8.34 -12.76 21.89
N GLU A 147 -9.33 -13.08 22.72
CA GLU A 147 -9.23 -12.83 24.16
C GLU A 147 -8.17 -13.75 24.78
N THR A 148 -7.36 -13.20 25.68
CA THR A 148 -6.33 -13.97 26.41
C THR A 148 -6.91 -15.07 27.29
N ALA A 149 -8.19 -14.97 27.67
CA ALA A 149 -8.92 -15.98 28.43
C ALA A 149 -9.60 -17.05 27.55
N ALA A 150 -9.44 -17.02 26.22
CA ALA A 150 -10.07 -17.99 25.34
C ALA A 150 -9.57 -19.41 25.62
N PRO A 151 -10.46 -20.41 25.76
CA PRO A 151 -10.06 -21.80 25.95
C PRO A 151 -9.37 -22.35 24.70
N TYR A 152 -8.17 -22.91 24.87
CA TYR A 152 -7.39 -23.51 23.78
C TYR A 152 -7.73 -24.99 23.60
N CYS A 153 -7.77 -25.45 22.35
CA CYS A 153 -7.83 -26.87 22.05
C CYS A 153 -6.47 -27.53 22.36
N PRO A 154 -6.44 -28.72 22.99
CA PRO A 154 -5.20 -29.45 23.20
C PRO A 154 -4.61 -29.87 21.85
N ALA A 155 -3.29 -29.76 21.71
CA ALA A 155 -2.59 -30.18 20.49
C ALA A 155 -2.77 -31.69 20.28
N GLU A 156 -3.34 -32.09 19.13
CA GLU A 156 -3.39 -33.48 18.72
C GLU A 156 -2.00 -33.93 18.26
N ARG A 157 -1.43 -34.90 18.98
CA ARG A 157 -0.22 -35.59 18.54
C ARG A 157 -0.59 -36.67 17.53
N ILE A 158 -0.29 -36.45 16.26
CA ILE A 158 -0.36 -37.49 15.24
C ILE A 158 0.85 -38.41 15.44
N ILE A 159 0.60 -39.64 15.88
CA ILE A 159 1.63 -40.68 15.95
C ILE A 159 1.55 -41.46 14.64
N ASN A 160 2.52 -41.28 13.75
CA ASN A 160 2.64 -42.11 12.56
C ASN A 160 3.21 -43.47 12.97
N ASN A 161 2.49 -44.53 12.58
CA ASN A 161 2.76 -45.93 12.91
C ASN A 161 3.99 -46.48 12.19
#